data_AF-A0A0S4WT55-F1
#
_entry.id   AF-A0A0S4WT55-F1
#
_cell.length_a   1.000
_cell.length_b   1.000
_cell.length_c   1.000
_cell.angle_alpha   90.00
_cell.angle_beta   90.00
_cell.angle_gamma   90.00
#
_symmetry.space_group_name_H-M   'P 1'
#
loop_
_entity.id
_entity.type
_entity.pdbx_description
1 polymer ?
#
loop_
_entity_poly.entity_id
_entity_poly.type
_entity_poly.pdbx_seq_one_letter_code
_entity_poly.pdbx_strand_id
1 'polypeptide(L)'
;MQLKPAVEAVVNADYPHLNARCKDLHTHPEPAFQETRTAARLAAEMRKLGFDVTEQIGRTGVAAIYRNEPGPTVLVRTELDALPMEEKTGVKAMSLTVMHTLQWNKAAGQSS
;
A
#
# COMPACT_ATOMS: atom_id res chain seq x y z
N MET A 1 -2.04 18.73 26.67
CA MET A 1 -2.18 18.56 25.21
C MET A 1 -3.11 17.40 24.95
N GLN A 2 -4.25 17.60 24.26
CA GLN A 2 -5.11 16.49 23.89
C GLN A 2 -4.52 15.81 22.64
N LEU A 3 -4.21 14.52 22.73
CA LEU A 3 -3.52 13.79 21.66
C LEU A 3 -4.39 13.67 20.39
N LYS A 4 -5.70 13.41 20.54
CA LYS A 4 -6.62 13.22 19.40
C LYS A 4 -6.74 14.46 18.50
N PRO A 5 -7.03 15.68 19.00
CA PRO A 5 -7.08 16.87 18.16
C PRO A 5 -5.75 17.20 17.48
N ALA A 6 -4.62 16.92 18.15
CA ALA A 6 -3.30 17.13 17.56
C ALA A 6 -3.05 16.18 16.37
N VAL A 7 -3.40 14.90 16.51
CA VAL A 7 -3.31 13.93 15.41
C VAL A 7 -4.27 14.29 14.27
N GLU A 8 -5.51 14.66 14.57
CA GLU A 8 -6.49 15.10 13.56
C GLU A 8 -5.98 16.30 12.76
N ALA A 9 -5.39 17.31 13.43
CA ALA A 9 -4.82 18.46 12.75
C ALA A 9 -3.70 18.07 11.77
N VAL A 10 -2.79 17.17 12.18
CA VAL A 10 -1.69 16.68 11.32
C VAL A 10 -2.23 15.90 10.13
N VAL A 11 -3.18 14.98 10.36
CA VAL A 11 -3.78 14.16 9.29
C VAL A 11 -4.55 15.04 8.31
N ASN A 12 -5.31 16.01 8.78
CA ASN A 12 -6.05 16.93 7.90
C ASN A 12 -5.12 17.77 7.04
N ALA A 13 -3.99 18.20 7.58
CA ALA A 13 -2.98 18.95 6.83
C ALA A 13 -2.32 18.09 5.72
N ASP A 14 -2.06 16.80 5.97
CA ASP A 14 -1.42 15.90 5.00
C ASP A 14 -2.42 15.19 4.05
N TYR A 15 -3.73 15.31 4.30
CA TYR A 15 -4.77 14.61 3.54
C TYR A 15 -4.69 14.77 2.02
N PRO A 16 -4.40 15.97 1.44
CA PRO A 16 -4.28 16.10 -0.01
C PRO A 16 -3.22 15.17 -0.62
N HIS A 17 -2.12 14.98 0.10
CA HIS A 17 -1.01 14.14 -0.32
C HIS A 17 -1.31 12.65 -0.13
N LEU A 18 -1.97 12.26 0.97
CA LEU A 18 -2.49 10.90 1.16
C LEU A 18 -3.52 10.53 0.07
N ASN A 19 -4.42 11.45 -0.28
CA ASN A 19 -5.42 11.26 -1.34
C ASN A 19 -4.76 11.09 -2.72
N ALA A 20 -3.74 11.89 -3.04
CA ALA A 20 -2.99 11.74 -4.29
C ALA A 20 -2.31 10.37 -4.40
N ARG A 21 -1.78 9.85 -3.27
CA ARG A 21 -1.18 8.50 -3.23
C ARG A 21 -2.21 7.40 -3.42
N CYS A 22 -3.36 7.53 -2.75
CA CYS A 22 -4.48 6.59 -2.90
C CYS A 22 -4.90 6.48 -4.37
N LYS A 23 -5.10 7.61 -5.05
CA LYS A 23 -5.41 7.65 -6.49
C LYS A 23 -4.32 7.04 -7.36
N ASP A 24 -3.05 7.29 -7.04
CA ASP A 24 -1.93 6.71 -7.78
C ASP A 24 -1.87 5.18 -7.64
N LEU A 25 -2.04 4.64 -6.43
CA LEU A 25 -2.08 3.19 -6.21
C LEU A 25 -3.29 2.56 -6.91
N HIS A 26 -4.44 3.23 -6.83
CA HIS A 26 -5.68 2.79 -7.47
C HIS A 26 -5.57 2.69 -9.00
N THR A 27 -4.86 3.64 -9.63
CA THR A 27 -4.69 3.69 -11.10
C THR A 27 -3.57 2.79 -11.62
N HIS A 28 -2.75 2.25 -10.73
CA HIS A 28 -1.65 1.33 -11.05
C HIS A 28 -1.75 0.05 -10.20
N PRO A 29 -2.84 -0.72 -10.33
CA PRO A 29 -3.03 -1.94 -9.57
C PRO A 29 -1.95 -2.97 -9.94
N GLU A 30 -1.43 -3.67 -8.93
CA GLU A 30 -0.54 -4.81 -9.10
C GLU A 30 -1.15 -6.05 -8.43
N PRO A 31 -1.07 -7.23 -9.06
CA PRO A 31 -1.69 -8.44 -8.55
C PRO A 31 -0.84 -9.06 -7.45
N ALA A 32 -1.45 -10.01 -6.73
CA ALA A 32 -0.78 -10.80 -5.70
C ALA A 32 0.60 -11.31 -6.15
N PHE A 33 1.61 -11.08 -5.30
CA PHE A 33 3.02 -11.43 -5.46
C PHE A 33 3.78 -10.72 -6.61
N GLN A 34 3.23 -9.66 -7.18
CA GLN A 34 3.86 -8.86 -8.24
C GLN A 34 3.82 -7.35 -7.94
N GLU A 35 3.58 -6.96 -6.69
CA GLU A 35 3.42 -5.59 -6.18
C GLU A 35 4.74 -4.81 -6.08
N THR A 36 5.58 -4.89 -7.12
CA THR A 36 6.96 -4.40 -7.11
C THR A 36 7.01 -2.87 -6.99
N ARG A 37 6.17 -2.16 -7.75
CA ARG A 37 6.08 -0.69 -7.72
C ARG A 37 5.49 -0.22 -6.40
N THR A 38 4.43 -0.88 -5.96
CA THR A 38 3.70 -0.53 -4.74
C THR A 38 4.57 -0.73 -3.51
N ALA A 39 5.26 -1.86 -3.41
CA ALA A 39 6.20 -2.15 -2.33
C ALA A 39 7.36 -1.13 -2.30
N ALA A 40 8.01 -0.88 -3.44
CA ALA A 40 9.12 0.07 -3.53
C ALA A 40 8.69 1.49 -3.16
N ARG A 41 7.49 1.92 -3.58
CA ARG A 41 6.94 3.23 -3.21
C ARG A 41 6.69 3.33 -1.72
N LEU A 42 6.04 2.32 -1.11
CA LEU A 42 5.78 2.31 0.32
C LEU A 42 7.07 2.34 1.13
N ALA A 43 8.07 1.54 0.74
CA ALA A 43 9.37 1.50 1.39
C ALA A 43 10.09 2.86 1.32
N ALA A 44 10.08 3.51 0.17
CA ALA A 44 10.67 4.84 0.00
C ALA A 44 9.99 5.88 0.91
N GLU A 45 8.66 5.84 1.04
CA GLU A 45 7.94 6.76 1.89
C GLU A 45 8.18 6.53 3.38
N MET A 46 8.20 5.26 3.82
CA MET A 46 8.51 4.93 5.21
C MET A 46 9.93 5.36 5.59
N ARG A 47 10.91 5.22 4.69
CA ARG A 47 12.28 5.73 4.92
C ARG A 47 12.31 7.24 5.08
N LYS A 48 11.57 7.99 4.24
CA LYS A 48 11.49 9.46 4.36
C LYS A 48 10.90 9.91 5.71
N LEU A 49 10.02 9.10 6.28
CA LEU A 49 9.42 9.33 7.60
C LEU A 49 10.32 8.88 8.77
N GLY A 50 11.51 8.33 8.49
CA GLY A 50 12.49 7.94 9.52
C GLY A 50 12.30 6.52 10.07
N PHE A 51 11.54 5.66 9.38
CA PHE A 51 11.43 4.25 9.75
C PHE A 51 12.67 3.46 9.28
N ASP A 52 13.03 2.44 10.05
CA ASP A 52 13.91 1.38 9.60
C ASP A 52 13.10 0.39 8.75
N VAL A 53 13.48 0.22 7.48
CA VAL A 53 12.65 -0.46 6.47
C VAL A 53 13.36 -1.69 5.92
N THR A 54 12.73 -2.84 6.11
CA THR A 54 13.10 -4.11 5.49
C THR A 54 12.16 -4.40 4.32
N GLU A 55 12.72 -4.61 3.13
CA GLU A 55 11.99 -4.97 1.91
C GLU A 55 12.17 -6.45 1.57
N GLN A 56 11.45 -6.91 0.54
CA GLN A 56 11.59 -8.23 -0.05
C GLN A 56 11.24 -9.39 0.90
N ILE A 57 10.41 -9.13 1.91
CA ILE A 57 9.87 -10.17 2.79
C ILE A 57 8.85 -10.97 1.99
N GLY A 58 9.15 -12.23 1.68
CA GLY A 58 8.24 -13.03 0.84
C GLY A 58 8.01 -12.42 -0.54
N ARG A 59 9.07 -11.88 -1.17
CA ARG A 59 9.13 -11.20 -2.49
C ARG A 59 8.82 -9.70 -2.46
N THR A 60 7.62 -9.31 -2.03
CA THR A 60 7.13 -7.91 -2.12
C THR A 60 6.74 -7.32 -0.77
N GLY A 61 6.78 -8.11 0.31
CA GLY A 61 6.46 -7.63 1.65
C GLY A 61 7.46 -6.57 2.14
N VAL A 62 6.92 -5.59 2.88
CA VAL A 62 7.66 -4.50 3.51
C VAL A 62 7.34 -4.47 4.99
N ALA A 63 8.37 -4.42 5.83
CA ALA A 63 8.24 -4.12 7.26
C ALA A 63 8.95 -2.80 7.56
N ALA A 64 8.26 -1.90 8.27
CA ALA A 64 8.78 -0.61 8.68
C ALA A 64 8.68 -0.48 10.21
N ILE A 65 9.81 -0.26 10.87
CA ILE A 65 9.90 -0.16 12.33
C ILE A 65 10.29 1.27 12.70
N TYR A 66 9.44 1.92 13.50
CA TYR A 66 9.76 3.19 14.14
C TYR A 66 10.01 2.93 15.63
N ARG A 67 11.17 3.34 16.13
CA ARG A 67 11.58 3.17 17.52
C ARG A 67 11.55 4.53 18.21
N ASN A 68 10.94 4.57 19.39
CA ASN A 68 10.93 5.71 20.29
C ASN A 68 11.31 5.23 21.71
N GLU A 69 11.14 6.09 22.71
CA GLU A 69 11.30 5.76 24.13
C GLU A 69 10.64 4.43 24.53
N PRO A 70 11.19 3.72 25.54
CA PRO A 70 10.66 2.45 26.00
C PRO A 70 9.16 2.51 26.32
N GLY A 71 8.39 1.55 25.81
CA GLY A 71 6.95 1.51 25.99
C GLY A 71 6.27 0.37 25.23
N PRO A 72 4.92 0.35 25.22
CA PRO A 72 4.15 -0.64 24.49
C PRO A 72 4.45 -0.62 22.98
N THR A 73 4.41 -1.80 22.35
CA THR A 73 4.56 -1.94 20.89
C THR A 73 3.21 -2.04 20.21
N VAL A 74 3.02 -1.34 19.09
CA VAL A 74 1.81 -1.38 18.26
C VAL A 74 2.20 -1.86 16.85
N LEU A 75 1.40 -2.76 16.29
CA LEU A 75 1.54 -3.24 14.91
C LEU A 75 0.34 -2.78 14.07
N VAL A 76 0.63 -2.23 12.90
CA VAL A 76 -0.36 -1.94 11.86
C VAL A 76 0.01 -2.77 10.63
N ARG A 77 -0.96 -3.50 10.08
CA ARG A 77 -0.78 -4.37 8.90
C ARG A 77 -1.79 -4.01 7.82
N THR A 78 -1.31 -3.96 6.58
CA THR A 78 -2.11 -3.64 5.38
C THR A 78 -1.66 -4.53 4.23
N GLU A 79 -2.58 -4.81 3.29
CA GLU A 79 -2.28 -5.51 2.04
C GLU A 79 -1.95 -4.51 0.93
N LEU A 80 -1.16 -4.97 -0.06
CA LEU A 80 -0.71 -4.16 -1.19
C LEU A 80 -1.36 -4.58 -2.52
N ASP A 81 -1.91 -5.79 -2.59
CA ASP A 81 -2.33 -6.39 -3.85
C ASP A 81 -3.72 -5.91 -4.29
N ALA A 82 -3.88 -5.89 -5.61
CA ALA A 82 -5.13 -5.64 -6.30
C ALA A 82 -5.68 -6.93 -6.91
N LEU A 83 -6.98 -6.92 -7.16
CA LEU A 83 -7.65 -8.01 -7.85
C LEU A 83 -7.51 -7.88 -9.37
N PRO A 84 -7.29 -9.00 -10.10
CA PRO A 84 -7.23 -9.00 -11.56
C PRO A 84 -8.65 -8.96 -12.15
N MET A 85 -9.33 -7.83 -12.01
CA MET A 85 -10.68 -7.63 -12.51
C MET A 85 -10.86 -6.23 -13.10
N GLU A 86 -11.82 -6.12 -14.00
CA GLU A 86 -12.25 -4.83 -14.53
C GLU A 86 -13.10 -4.09 -13.50
N GLU A 87 -12.76 -2.82 -13.28
CA GLU A 87 -13.52 -1.96 -12.39
C GLU A 87 -14.80 -1.46 -13.07
N LYS A 88 -15.96 -1.69 -12.45
CA LYS A 88 -17.29 -1.32 -12.97
C LYS A 88 -17.96 -0.17 -12.21
N THR A 89 -17.22 0.55 -11.37
CA THR A 89 -17.77 1.55 -10.44
C THR A 89 -18.26 2.82 -11.14
N GLY A 90 -17.86 3.08 -12.39
CA GLY A 90 -18.27 4.26 -13.17
C GLY A 90 -17.73 5.59 -12.62
N VAL A 91 -16.86 5.55 -11.60
CA VAL A 91 -16.25 6.74 -11.00
C VAL A 91 -15.04 7.13 -11.83
N LYS A 92 -15.10 8.30 -12.49
CA LYS A 92 -14.08 8.82 -13.42
C LYS A 92 -12.68 9.05 -12.82
N ALA A 93 -12.52 8.88 -11.51
CA ALA A 93 -11.27 9.01 -10.77
C ALA A 93 -10.61 7.64 -10.46
N MET A 94 -11.13 6.56 -11.04
CA MET A 94 -10.81 5.18 -10.69
C MET A 94 -10.60 4.35 -11.98
N SER A 95 -9.80 3.29 -11.89
CA SER A 95 -8.95 2.67 -12.92
C SER A 95 -9.65 2.25 -14.24
N LEU A 96 -8.96 2.43 -15.38
CA LEU A 96 -9.29 1.80 -16.67
C LEU A 96 -8.21 0.78 -17.10
N THR A 97 -7.57 0.13 -16.13
CA THR A 97 -6.54 -0.87 -16.45
C THR A 97 -7.10 -2.27 -16.27
N VAL A 98 -7.46 -2.91 -17.38
CA VAL A 98 -7.77 -4.35 -17.43
C VAL A 98 -6.47 -5.11 -17.13
N MET A 99 -6.36 -5.68 -15.93
CA MET A 99 -5.33 -6.67 -15.64
C MET A 99 -5.78 -8.01 -16.21
N HIS A 100 -5.18 -8.39 -17.34
CA HIS A 100 -5.58 -9.59 -18.08
C HIS A 100 -5.42 -10.85 -17.22
N THR A 101 -6.51 -11.60 -17.09
CA THR A 101 -6.73 -12.77 -16.21
C THR A 101 -5.77 -13.95 -16.42
N LEU A 102 -4.89 -13.91 -17.43
CA LEU A 102 -3.99 -15.01 -17.78
C LEU A 102 -2.88 -15.29 -16.74
N GLN A 103 -2.66 -14.41 -15.76
CA GLN A 103 -1.61 -14.60 -14.75
C GLN A 103 -2.07 -15.32 -13.47
N TRP A 104 -3.37 -15.38 -13.19
CA TRP A 104 -3.89 -15.99 -11.95
C TRP A 104 -3.64 -17.51 -11.90
N ASN A 105 -3.85 -18.20 -13.03
CA ASN A 105 -3.64 -19.65 -13.11
C ASN A 105 -2.16 -20.05 -12.93
N LYS A 106 -1.21 -19.20 -13.35
CA LYS A 106 0.22 -19.46 -13.16
C LYS A 106 0.68 -19.22 -11.71
N ALA A 107 0.05 -18.30 -10.99
CA ALA A 107 0.39 -18.02 -9.59
C ALA A 107 -0.28 -18.99 -8.60
N ALA A 108 -1.47 -19.50 -8.94
CA ALA A 108 -2.26 -20.39 -8.07
C ALA A 108 -1.90 -21.89 -8.18
N GLY A 109 -0.92 -22.26 -9.02
CA GLY A 109 -0.51 -23.67 -9.18
C GLY A 109 -1.61 -24.59 -9.71
N GLN A 110 -2.69 -24.05 -10.28
CA GLN A 110 -3.77 -24.85 -10.85
C GLN A 110 -3.37 -25.27 -12.27
N SER A 111 -2.90 -26.52 -12.38
CA SER A 111 -2.73 -27.19 -13.68
C SER A 111 -4.11 -27.43 -14.30
N SER A 112 -4.19 -27.17 -15.60
CA SER A 112 -5.35 -27.46 -16.47
C SER A 112 -5.75 -28.94 -16.44
#